data_AF-A0A6H9S2X9-F1
#
_entry.id   AF-A0A6H9S2X9-F1
#
_cell.length_a   1.000
_cell.length_b   1.000
_cell.length_c   1.000
_cell.angle_alpha   90.00
_cell.angle_beta   90.00
_cell.angle_gamma   90.00
#
_symmetry.space_group_name_H-M   'P 1'
#
loop_
_entity.id
_entity.type
_entity.pdbx_description
1 polymer ?
#
loop_
_entity_poly.entity_id
_entity_poly.type
_entity_poly.pdbx_seq_one_letter_code
_entity_poly.pdbx_strand_id
1 'polypeptide(L)'
;FFGMTWGGPMKHAFAGALHLAWHRRAERFGGGRSTGLKPLDLNDPSAPLGVEKPKDFTWNQLLGFDACVQCGKCEAACPAFAAGQPLNPKKLIQDMVVGLAGGTDAKFAGSPYPGKPVGEHSGNPHQPIVNGLVDAETLWSCTTCRACVEECPMMIEHVDAIVDMRRHLTLEK
;
A
#
# COMPACT_ATOMS: atom_id res chain seq x y z
N PHE A 1 6.14 -1.25 27.77
CA PHE A 1 5.27 -0.08 27.55
C PHE A 1 5.40 0.35 26.11
N PHE A 2 4.63 -0.24 25.19
CA PHE A 2 4.50 0.37 23.86
C PHE A 2 3.62 1.60 24.07
N GLY A 3 4.21 2.79 23.97
CA GLY A 3 3.52 4.06 24.21
C GLY A 3 2.32 4.22 23.28
N MET A 4 1.50 5.26 23.55
CA MET A 4 0.29 5.62 22.78
C MET A 4 0.48 5.70 21.25
N THR A 5 1.71 5.67 20.76
CA THR A 5 2.10 5.82 19.36
C THR A 5 2.20 4.50 18.58
N TRP A 6 2.32 3.33 19.24
CA TRP A 6 2.69 2.08 18.55
C TRP A 6 1.64 0.96 18.62
N GLY A 7 0.43 1.24 19.11
CA GLY A 7 -0.66 0.27 19.17
C GLY A 7 -2.03 0.91 19.42
N GLY A 8 -3.09 0.22 18.99
CA GLY A 8 -4.46 0.66 19.18
C GLY A 8 -4.89 1.82 18.26
N PRO A 9 -6.07 2.42 18.51
CA PRO A 9 -6.69 3.41 17.61
C PRO A 9 -5.81 4.65 17.36
N MET A 10 -4.99 5.03 18.34
CA MET A 10 -4.13 6.22 18.26
C MET A 10 -2.97 6.07 17.27
N LYS A 11 -2.56 4.84 16.96
CA LYS A 11 -1.49 4.56 15.97
C LYS A 11 -1.78 5.27 14.63
N HIS A 12 -3.01 5.17 14.14
CA HIS A 12 -3.41 5.75 12.86
C HIS A 12 -3.40 7.28 12.87
N ALA A 13 -3.76 7.90 14.00
CA ALA A 13 -3.75 9.36 14.12
C ALA A 13 -2.32 9.92 14.10
N PHE A 14 -1.40 9.31 14.85
CA PHE A 14 0.01 9.71 14.85
C PHE A 14 0.69 9.42 13.50
N ALA A 15 0.52 8.21 12.96
CA ALA A 15 1.05 7.86 11.65
C ALA A 15 0.49 8.78 10.56
N GLY A 16 -0.80 9.11 10.63
CA GLY A 16 -1.46 10.06 9.74
C GLY A 16 -0.86 11.45 9.78
N ALA A 17 -0.69 12.04 10.98
CA ALA A 17 -0.07 13.36 11.11
C ALA A 17 1.37 13.37 10.55
N LEU A 18 2.17 12.36 10.87
CA LEU A 18 3.55 12.23 10.38
C LEU A 18 3.61 12.00 8.87
N HIS A 19 2.74 11.14 8.33
CA HIS A 19 2.62 10.88 6.90
C HIS A 19 2.26 12.13 6.12
N LEU A 20 1.31 12.93 6.61
CA LEU A 20 0.93 14.18 5.95
C LEU A 20 2.08 15.21 6.00
N ALA A 21 2.78 15.32 7.13
CA ALA A 21 3.91 16.24 7.28
C ALA A 21 5.12 15.87 6.38
N TRP A 22 5.39 14.57 6.20
CA TRP A 22 6.50 14.06 5.38
C TRP A 22 6.05 13.25 4.17
N HIS A 23 4.96 13.71 3.57
CA HIS A 23 4.34 13.03 2.44
C HIS A 23 5.34 12.86 1.29
N ARG A 24 5.44 11.65 0.75
CA ARG A 24 6.34 11.33 -0.37
C ARG A 24 6.07 12.19 -1.63
N ARG A 25 4.87 12.75 -1.73
CA ARG A 25 4.43 13.66 -2.78
C ARG A 25 3.89 14.95 -2.19
N ALA A 26 4.76 15.75 -1.59
CA ALA A 26 4.37 17.03 -0.99
C ALA A 26 3.75 18.00 -2.01
N GLU A 27 4.06 17.84 -3.31
CA GLU A 27 3.53 18.71 -4.37
C GLU A 27 2.00 18.59 -4.52
N ARG A 28 1.38 17.52 -4.00
CA ARG A 28 -0.08 17.34 -3.98
C ARG A 28 -0.80 18.36 -3.09
N PHE A 29 -0.13 18.87 -2.05
CA PHE A 29 -0.72 19.89 -1.17
C PHE A 29 -0.73 21.30 -1.81
N GLY A 30 0.06 21.50 -2.87
CA GLY A 30 0.10 22.75 -3.64
C GLY A 30 -0.93 22.85 -4.78
N GLY A 31 -1.89 21.92 -4.85
CA GLY A 31 -2.91 21.89 -5.91
C GLY A 31 -2.51 21.17 -7.20
N GLY A 32 -1.27 20.67 -7.30
CA GLY A 32 -0.85 19.78 -8.38
C GLY A 32 -1.30 18.34 -8.16
N ARG A 33 -1.51 17.56 -9.23
CA ARG A 33 -1.89 16.12 -9.08
C ARG A 33 -0.71 15.21 -8.70
N SER A 34 0.54 15.61 -9.01
CA SER A 34 1.77 14.84 -8.77
C SER A 34 1.64 13.34 -9.11
N THR A 35 1.24 13.01 -10.35
CA THR A 35 0.90 11.62 -10.74
C THR A 35 2.02 10.85 -11.43
N GLY A 36 3.10 11.53 -11.81
CA GLY A 36 4.24 10.91 -12.50
C GLY A 36 4.92 9.86 -11.62
N LEU A 37 5.36 8.75 -12.21
CA LEU A 37 6.15 7.75 -11.49
C LEU A 37 7.48 8.36 -11.04
N LYS A 38 7.92 8.03 -9.82
CA LYS A 38 9.27 8.41 -9.38
C LYS A 38 10.29 7.61 -10.20
N PRO A 39 11.36 8.24 -10.73
CA PRO A 39 12.34 7.57 -11.56
C PRO A 39 13.09 6.48 -10.79
N LEU A 40 13.53 5.46 -11.50
CA LEU A 40 14.48 4.46 -11.00
C LEU A 40 15.90 4.90 -11.37
N ASP A 41 16.87 4.56 -10.55
CA ASP A 41 18.28 4.67 -10.94
C ASP A 41 18.67 3.41 -11.70
N LEU A 42 18.84 3.52 -13.02
CA LEU A 42 19.22 2.40 -13.88
C LEU A 42 20.74 2.30 -14.05
N ASN A 43 21.51 3.25 -13.51
CA ASN A 43 22.96 3.28 -13.65
C ASN A 43 23.68 2.59 -12.48
N ASP A 44 23.01 2.41 -11.35
CA ASP A 44 23.49 1.66 -10.20
C ASP A 44 22.94 0.22 -10.22
N PRO A 45 23.77 -0.80 -10.53
CA PRO A 45 23.33 -2.20 -10.56
C PRO A 45 22.92 -2.75 -9.18
N SER A 46 23.26 -2.05 -8.09
CA SER A 46 22.91 -2.44 -6.73
C SER A 46 21.67 -1.74 -6.19
N ALA A 47 21.15 -0.74 -6.91
CA ALA A 47 19.94 -0.03 -6.52
C ALA A 47 18.70 -0.92 -6.74
N PRO A 48 17.80 -1.04 -5.75
CA PRO A 48 16.54 -1.72 -5.95
C PRO A 48 15.70 -1.05 -7.04
N LEU A 49 15.24 -1.84 -8.00
CA LEU A 49 14.37 -1.41 -9.10
C LEU A 49 12.89 -1.54 -8.73
N GLY A 50 12.56 -2.18 -7.60
CA GLY A 50 11.21 -2.28 -7.07
C GLY A 50 11.18 -2.64 -5.59
N VAL A 51 10.05 -3.17 -5.13
CA VAL A 51 9.84 -3.62 -3.75
C VAL A 51 9.46 -5.10 -3.72
N GLU A 52 10.31 -5.94 -3.12
CA GLU A 52 10.04 -7.37 -2.91
C GLU A 52 9.37 -7.62 -1.56
N LYS A 53 9.91 -7.04 -0.49
CA LYS A 53 9.56 -7.29 0.91
C LYS A 53 8.98 -6.02 1.56
N PRO A 54 8.15 -6.12 2.61
CA PRO A 54 7.57 -4.94 3.25
C PRO A 54 8.63 -3.94 3.74
N LYS A 55 9.79 -4.40 4.21
CA LYS A 55 10.87 -3.50 4.66
C LYS A 55 11.54 -2.69 3.56
N ASP A 56 11.35 -3.06 2.29
CA ASP A 56 12.02 -2.41 1.16
C ASP A 56 11.28 -1.12 0.74
N PHE A 57 10.04 -0.92 1.22
CA PHE A 57 9.35 0.35 1.10
C PHE A 57 10.10 1.46 1.86
N THR A 58 10.03 2.67 1.32
CA THR A 58 10.56 3.84 2.01
C THR A 58 9.78 4.15 3.29
N TRP A 59 10.46 4.70 4.31
CA TRP A 59 9.86 4.96 5.62
C TRP A 59 8.58 5.81 5.56
N ASN A 60 8.48 6.75 4.62
CA ASN A 60 7.28 7.58 4.47
C ASN A 60 6.12 6.84 3.78
N GLN A 61 6.40 5.85 2.92
CA GLN A 61 5.36 4.93 2.44
C GLN A 61 4.83 4.06 3.58
N LEU A 62 5.71 3.54 4.44
CA LEU A 62 5.33 2.75 5.60
C LEU A 62 4.42 3.53 6.57
N LEU A 63 4.76 4.79 6.86
CA LEU A 63 3.88 5.69 7.62
C LEU A 63 2.52 5.88 6.94
N GLY A 64 2.51 6.04 5.61
CA GLY A 64 1.28 6.14 4.83
C GLY A 64 0.38 4.90 4.95
N PHE A 65 0.94 3.70 5.03
CA PHE A 65 0.14 2.49 5.22
C PHE A 65 -0.53 2.50 6.59
N ASP A 66 0.22 2.85 7.64
CA ASP A 66 -0.31 2.96 9.00
C ASP A 66 -1.26 4.14 9.21
N ALA A 67 -1.22 5.16 8.35
CA ALA A 67 -2.18 6.26 8.33
C ALA A 67 -3.60 5.83 7.88
N CYS A 68 -3.77 4.63 7.32
CA CYS A 68 -5.07 4.18 6.84
C CYS A 68 -6.09 4.02 7.96
N VAL A 69 -7.16 4.81 7.90
CA VAL A 69 -8.30 4.78 8.86
C VAL A 69 -9.46 3.88 8.40
N GLN A 70 -9.23 3.03 7.40
CA GLN A 70 -10.20 2.06 6.87
C GLN A 70 -11.56 2.63 6.40
N CYS A 71 -11.62 3.90 5.98
CA CYS A 71 -12.87 4.57 5.59
C CYS A 71 -13.55 4.03 4.31
N GLY A 72 -12.87 3.24 3.48
CA GLY A 72 -13.47 2.62 2.29
C GLY A 72 -13.60 3.51 1.04
N LYS A 73 -13.24 4.79 1.08
CA LYS A 73 -13.32 5.67 -0.10
C LYS A 73 -12.50 5.17 -1.29
N CYS A 74 -11.28 4.69 -1.03
CA CYS A 74 -10.43 4.14 -2.07
C CYS A 74 -11.01 2.87 -2.71
N GLU A 75 -11.69 2.02 -1.93
CA GLU A 75 -12.41 0.84 -2.41
C GLU A 75 -13.59 1.25 -3.30
N ALA A 76 -14.45 2.15 -2.80
CA ALA A 76 -15.65 2.60 -3.53
C ALA A 76 -15.32 3.29 -4.86
N ALA A 77 -14.18 3.99 -4.92
CA ALA A 77 -13.74 4.70 -6.13
C ALA A 77 -12.98 3.82 -7.13
N CYS A 78 -12.65 2.57 -6.77
CA CYS A 78 -11.80 1.73 -7.61
C CYS A 78 -12.58 1.07 -8.75
N PRO A 79 -12.29 1.37 -10.03
CA PRO A 79 -13.01 0.75 -11.14
C PRO A 79 -12.73 -0.76 -11.27
N ALA A 80 -11.52 -1.21 -10.91
CA ALA A 80 -11.18 -2.64 -10.92
C ALA A 80 -12.01 -3.41 -9.88
N PHE A 81 -12.12 -2.87 -8.66
CA PHE A 81 -12.96 -3.46 -7.61
C PHE A 81 -14.43 -3.50 -8.04
N ALA A 82 -14.96 -2.40 -8.58
CA ALA A 82 -16.33 -2.32 -9.09
C ALA A 82 -16.60 -3.32 -10.23
N ALA A 83 -15.60 -3.63 -11.04
CA ALA A 83 -15.67 -4.64 -12.10
C ALA A 83 -15.47 -6.09 -11.60
N GLY A 84 -15.33 -6.31 -10.30
CA GLY A 84 -15.10 -7.64 -9.72
C GLY A 84 -13.71 -8.22 -9.98
N GLN A 85 -12.76 -7.41 -10.46
CA GLN A 85 -11.37 -7.84 -10.58
C GLN A 85 -10.77 -8.07 -9.17
N PRO A 86 -9.76 -8.94 -9.01
CA PRO A 86 -9.21 -9.31 -7.71
C PRO A 86 -8.33 -8.21 -7.07
N LEU A 87 -8.82 -6.96 -7.03
CA LEU A 87 -8.18 -5.81 -6.41
C LEU A 87 -9.18 -5.03 -5.55
N ASN A 88 -8.81 -4.84 -4.29
CA ASN A 88 -9.38 -3.87 -3.39
C ASN A 88 -8.22 -3.01 -2.86
N PRO A 89 -8.13 -1.72 -3.25
CA PRO A 89 -7.00 -0.89 -2.83
C PRO A 89 -6.93 -0.67 -1.32
N LYS A 90 -8.07 -0.63 -0.61
CA LYS A 90 -8.08 -0.55 0.87
C LYS A 90 -7.42 -1.79 1.47
N LYS A 91 -7.83 -2.98 1.01
CA LYS A 91 -7.28 -4.25 1.50
C LYS A 91 -5.78 -4.35 1.20
N LEU A 92 -5.34 -3.92 0.02
CA LEU A 92 -3.91 -3.88 -0.32
C LEU A 92 -3.08 -3.05 0.66
N ILE A 93 -3.54 -1.87 1.05
CA ILE A 93 -2.84 -1.07 2.06
C ILE A 93 -2.85 -1.75 3.43
N GLN A 94 -3.97 -2.34 3.84
CA GLN A 94 -4.04 -3.09 5.09
C GLN A 94 -3.11 -4.31 5.10
N ASP A 95 -2.91 -4.96 3.95
CA ASP A 95 -1.95 -6.06 3.82
C ASP A 95 -0.51 -5.58 3.92
N MET A 96 -0.19 -4.36 3.45
CA MET A 96 1.13 -3.78 3.70
C MET A 96 1.36 -3.50 5.19
N VAL A 97 0.32 -3.08 5.93
CA VAL A 97 0.37 -2.94 7.39
C VAL A 97 0.62 -4.30 8.05
N VAL A 98 -0.11 -5.36 7.65
CA VAL A 98 0.12 -6.72 8.15
C VAL A 98 1.53 -7.19 7.82
N GLY A 99 2.03 -6.93 6.61
CA GLY A 99 3.38 -7.31 6.21
C GLY A 99 4.47 -6.65 7.02
N LEU A 100 4.34 -5.37 7.32
CA LEU A 100 5.31 -4.69 8.17
C LEU A 100 5.19 -5.09 9.65
N ALA A 101 3.97 -5.29 10.16
CA ALA A 101 3.78 -5.70 11.55
C ALA A 101 4.13 -7.18 11.81
N GLY A 102 4.01 -8.01 10.77
CA GLY A 102 3.97 -9.46 10.89
C GLY A 102 2.58 -9.98 11.27
N GLY A 103 2.18 -11.11 10.67
CA GLY A 103 0.96 -11.81 11.04
C GLY A 103 0.13 -12.25 9.83
N THR A 104 -1.20 -12.24 10.00
CA THR A 104 -2.18 -12.68 9.01
C THR A 104 -3.32 -11.66 8.89
N ASP A 105 -3.97 -11.62 7.73
CA ASP A 105 -5.16 -10.83 7.47
C ASP A 105 -6.45 -11.43 8.08
N ALA A 106 -6.37 -12.52 8.85
CA ALA A 106 -7.53 -13.20 9.45
C ALA A 106 -8.45 -12.29 10.30
N LYS A 107 -7.93 -11.18 10.84
CA LYS A 107 -8.70 -10.21 11.64
C LYS A 107 -9.24 -9.03 10.82
N PHE A 108 -9.02 -9.02 9.51
CA PHE A 108 -9.52 -7.97 8.65
C PHE A 108 -11.04 -8.05 8.54
N ALA A 109 -11.73 -6.97 8.95
CA ALA A 109 -13.19 -6.89 9.00
C ALA A 109 -13.82 -6.11 7.84
N GLY A 110 -13.03 -5.66 6.87
CA GLY A 110 -13.52 -4.96 5.68
C GLY A 110 -13.82 -5.89 4.50
N SER A 111 -14.18 -5.30 3.36
CA SER A 111 -14.34 -6.04 2.10
C SER A 111 -12.99 -6.61 1.64
N PRO A 112 -12.85 -7.93 1.41
CA PRO A 112 -11.60 -8.51 0.95
C PRO A 112 -11.36 -8.21 -0.54
N TYR A 113 -10.34 -8.85 -1.12
CA TYR A 113 -10.23 -8.92 -2.57
C TYR A 113 -11.39 -9.76 -3.14
N PRO A 114 -12.04 -9.34 -4.24
CA PRO A 114 -13.04 -10.16 -4.90
C PRO A 114 -12.49 -11.55 -5.22
N GLY A 115 -13.22 -12.59 -4.80
CA GLY A 115 -12.84 -14.00 -5.02
C GLY A 115 -11.69 -14.53 -4.15
N LYS A 116 -11.16 -13.76 -3.18
CA LYS A 116 -10.13 -14.25 -2.25
C LYS A 116 -10.60 -14.09 -0.80
N PRO A 117 -10.66 -15.17 -0.01
CA PRO A 117 -11.08 -15.10 1.38
C PRO A 117 -10.02 -14.45 2.29
N VAL A 118 -10.45 -13.96 3.45
CA VAL A 118 -9.54 -13.50 4.51
C VAL A 118 -9.00 -14.67 5.31
N GLY A 119 -7.80 -14.52 5.88
CA GLY A 119 -7.14 -15.53 6.70
C GLY A 119 -6.19 -16.45 5.93
N GLU A 120 -6.17 -16.35 4.60
CA GLU A 120 -5.25 -17.09 3.74
C GLU A 120 -3.96 -16.31 3.43
N HIS A 121 -3.93 -15.00 3.71
CA HIS A 121 -2.76 -14.17 3.49
C HIS A 121 -2.00 -13.94 4.80
N SER A 122 -0.68 -14.07 4.73
CA SER A 122 0.21 -13.82 5.86
C SER A 122 1.56 -13.31 5.38
N GLY A 123 2.26 -12.60 6.25
CA GLY A 123 3.58 -12.11 5.93
C GLY A 123 4.30 -11.51 7.13
N ASN A 124 5.54 -11.12 6.89
CA ASN A 124 6.38 -10.40 7.84
C ASN A 124 7.37 -9.50 7.08
N PRO A 125 8.13 -8.63 7.78
CA PRO A 125 9.00 -7.64 7.14
C PRO A 125 10.06 -8.19 6.20
N HIS A 126 10.36 -9.49 6.26
CA HIS A 126 11.45 -10.13 5.54
C HIS A 126 10.97 -11.14 4.50
N GLN A 127 9.67 -11.40 4.41
CA GLN A 127 9.08 -12.28 3.41
C GLN A 127 8.69 -11.50 2.15
N PRO A 128 8.71 -12.15 0.97
CA PRO A 128 8.14 -11.57 -0.23
C PRO A 128 6.67 -11.19 -0.02
N ILE A 129 6.28 -9.99 -0.46
CA ILE A 129 4.89 -9.53 -0.39
C ILE A 129 4.02 -10.36 -1.34
N VAL A 130 4.52 -10.55 -2.55
CA VAL A 130 3.81 -11.28 -3.62
C VAL A 130 3.92 -12.78 -3.37
N ASN A 131 2.81 -13.50 -3.51
CA ASN A 131 2.63 -14.93 -3.16
C ASN A 131 2.64 -15.22 -1.64
N GLY A 132 2.52 -14.19 -0.81
CA GLY A 132 2.33 -14.33 0.65
C GLY A 132 1.16 -13.48 1.15
N LEU A 133 1.28 -12.15 1.00
CA LEU A 133 0.25 -11.20 1.41
C LEU A 133 -0.70 -10.80 0.29
N VAL A 134 -0.18 -10.74 -0.93
CA VAL A 134 -0.90 -10.27 -2.11
C VAL A 134 -0.55 -11.18 -3.28
N ASP A 135 -1.52 -11.49 -4.13
CA ASP A 135 -1.26 -12.23 -5.36
C ASP A 135 -0.78 -11.33 -6.49
N ALA A 136 0.03 -11.87 -7.40
CA ALA A 136 0.52 -11.11 -8.56
C ALA A 136 -0.66 -10.54 -9.39
N GLU A 137 -1.71 -11.33 -9.58
CA GLU A 137 -2.92 -10.91 -10.30
C GLU A 137 -3.62 -9.71 -9.66
N THR A 138 -3.62 -9.61 -8.33
CA THR A 138 -4.15 -8.46 -7.60
C THR A 138 -3.39 -7.19 -7.96
N LEU A 139 -2.05 -7.28 -8.03
CA LEU A 139 -1.24 -6.16 -8.47
C LEU A 139 -1.55 -5.78 -9.92
N TRP A 140 -1.63 -6.75 -10.84
CA TRP A 140 -1.85 -6.52 -12.27
C TRP A 140 -3.29 -6.07 -12.62
N SER A 141 -4.26 -6.29 -11.75
CA SER A 141 -5.63 -5.77 -11.88
C SER A 141 -5.73 -4.24 -11.77
N CYS A 142 -4.72 -3.57 -11.21
CA CYS A 142 -4.70 -2.12 -11.09
C CYS A 142 -4.54 -1.44 -12.47
N THR A 143 -5.49 -0.62 -12.87
CA THR A 143 -5.42 0.15 -14.12
C THR A 143 -4.61 1.44 -13.99
N THR A 144 -3.98 1.68 -12.84
CA THR A 144 -3.20 2.90 -12.53
C THR A 144 -3.97 4.22 -12.75
N CYS A 145 -5.31 4.18 -12.69
CA CYS A 145 -6.16 5.36 -12.87
C CYS A 145 -6.09 6.40 -11.72
N ARG A 146 -5.50 6.01 -10.58
CA ARG A 146 -5.31 6.81 -9.36
C ARG A 146 -6.57 7.31 -8.66
N ALA A 147 -7.78 6.87 -9.05
CA ALA A 147 -9.03 7.24 -8.37
C ALA A 147 -8.97 6.96 -6.84
N CYS A 148 -8.40 5.82 -6.44
CA CYS A 148 -8.20 5.48 -5.03
C CYS A 148 -7.27 6.43 -4.26
N VAL A 149 -6.29 7.02 -4.94
CA VAL A 149 -5.34 7.99 -4.37
C VAL A 149 -6.02 9.34 -4.22
N GLU A 150 -6.78 9.78 -5.23
CA GLU A 150 -7.50 11.07 -5.18
C GLU A 150 -8.60 11.10 -4.13
N GLU A 151 -9.28 9.96 -3.89
CA GLU A 151 -10.36 9.87 -2.90
C GLU A 151 -9.86 9.56 -1.48
N CYS A 152 -8.56 9.33 -1.28
CA CYS A 152 -8.02 8.98 0.02
C CYS A 152 -7.90 10.25 0.90
N PRO A 153 -8.66 10.35 2.02
CA PRO A 153 -8.59 11.51 2.90
C PRO A 153 -7.24 11.62 3.65
N MET A 154 -6.48 10.52 3.70
CA MET A 154 -5.14 10.45 4.28
C MET A 154 -4.03 10.56 3.22
N MET A 155 -4.39 10.87 1.97
CA MET A 155 -3.46 11.06 0.85
C MET A 155 -2.56 9.85 0.57
N ILE A 156 -2.98 8.62 0.87
CA ILE A 156 -2.12 7.43 0.72
C ILE A 156 -1.87 7.13 -0.76
N GLU A 157 -0.61 6.94 -1.14
CA GLU A 157 -0.17 6.65 -2.51
C GLU A 157 -0.28 5.15 -2.87
N HIS A 158 -1.52 4.65 -2.93
CA HIS A 158 -1.83 3.25 -3.26
C HIS A 158 -1.20 2.78 -4.58
N VAL A 159 -1.27 3.63 -5.61
CA VAL A 159 -0.76 3.29 -6.94
C VAL A 159 0.76 3.20 -6.95
N ASP A 160 1.46 4.05 -6.20
CA ASP A 160 2.91 3.98 -6.13
C ASP A 160 3.36 2.67 -5.48
N ALA A 161 2.70 2.24 -4.39
CA ALA A 161 3.01 0.95 -3.76
C ALA A 161 2.82 -0.23 -4.74
N ILE A 162 1.72 -0.22 -5.50
CA ILE A 162 1.46 -1.24 -6.54
C ILE A 162 2.53 -1.22 -7.62
N VAL A 163 2.91 -0.03 -8.11
CA VAL A 163 3.92 0.10 -9.17
C VAL A 163 5.30 -0.33 -8.67
N ASP A 164 5.69 0.02 -7.45
CA ASP A 164 6.95 -0.39 -6.85
C ASP A 164 7.05 -1.93 -6.76
N MET A 165 5.97 -2.62 -6.36
CA MET A 165 5.93 -4.09 -6.38
C MET A 165 5.91 -4.69 -7.79
N ARG A 166 5.16 -4.09 -8.74
CA ARG A 166 5.16 -4.53 -10.16
C ARG A 166 6.53 -4.42 -10.80
N ARG A 167 7.29 -3.38 -10.47
CA ARG A 167 8.65 -3.19 -10.97
C ARG A 167 9.56 -4.34 -10.56
N HIS A 168 9.53 -4.73 -9.28
CA HIS A 168 10.28 -5.89 -8.80
C HIS A 168 9.91 -7.15 -9.59
N LEU A 169 8.61 -7.41 -9.76
CA LEU A 169 8.12 -8.57 -10.54
C LEU A 169 8.55 -8.59 -12.02
N THR A 170 8.92 -7.44 -12.59
CA THR A 170 9.23 -7.30 -14.02
C THR A 170 10.73 -7.19 -14.28
N LEU A 171 11.46 -6.56 -13.36
CA LEU A 171 12.86 -6.14 -13.56
C LEU A 171 13.86 -6.96 -12.75
N GLU A 172 13.42 -7.62 -11.67
CA GLU A 172 14.32 -8.29 -10.70
C GLU A 172 13.96 -9.75 -10.43
N LYS A 173 12.81 -10.23 -10.92
CA LYS A 173 12.33 -11.60 -10.75
C LYS A 173 12.41 -12.37 -12.05
#